data_AF-A0A2V7XMG7-F1
#
_entry.id   AF-A0A2V7XMG7-F1
#
_cell.length_a   1.000
_cell.length_b   1.000
_cell.length_c   1.000
_cell.angle_alpha   90.00
_cell.angle_beta   90.00
_cell.angle_gamma   90.00
#
_symmetry.space_group_name_H-M   'P 1'
#
loop_
_entity.id
_entity.type
_entity.pdbx_description
1 polymer ?
#
loop_
_entity_poly.entity_id
_entity_poly.type
_entity_poly.pdbx_seq_one_letter_code
_entity_poly.pdbx_strand_id
1 'polypeptide(L)'
;MHPPLPPVLGIRVRRGRPRPRGPQAGRAGRVGQVVKRGRLVRKVAHRVPHDYRRSAARNLSRAGVPEGVIMKLCGWKTRTVFDRYRIVAERDLAEGLAKLAAAPPENTHRTRTIAAIGESAARS
;
A
#
# COMPACT_ATOMS: atom_id res chain seq x y z
N MET A 1 7.43 66.67 -29.68
CA MET A 1 8.06 66.90 -28.36
C MET A 1 7.59 65.78 -27.45
N HIS A 2 8.35 64.69 -27.37
CA HIS A 2 7.95 63.45 -26.67
C HIS A 2 8.67 63.40 -25.31
N PRO A 3 7.99 63.13 -24.18
CA PRO A 3 8.66 63.10 -22.88
C PRO A 3 9.60 61.88 -22.76
N PRO A 4 10.69 61.99 -21.97
CA PRO A 4 11.62 60.89 -21.76
C PRO A 4 10.97 59.73 -21.01
N LEU A 5 11.28 58.50 -21.43
CA LEU A 5 10.81 57.28 -20.77
C LEU A 5 11.33 57.18 -19.33
N PRO A 6 10.52 56.70 -18.37
CA PRO A 6 10.97 56.49 -17.00
C PRO A 6 12.01 55.36 -16.93
N PRO A 7 12.95 55.40 -15.96
CA PRO A 7 13.93 54.35 -15.81
C PRO A 7 13.24 53.03 -15.46
N VAL A 8 13.58 51.98 -16.19
CA VAL A 8 13.17 50.60 -15.92
C VAL A 8 13.60 50.23 -14.50
N LEU A 9 12.62 50.19 -13.59
CA LEU A 9 12.81 49.69 -12.23
C LEU A 9 13.22 48.22 -12.36
N GLY A 10 14.52 47.95 -12.17
CA GLY A 10 15.05 46.59 -12.20
C GLY A 10 14.22 45.70 -11.29
N ILE A 11 13.62 44.66 -11.85
CA ILE A 11 12.86 43.66 -11.10
C ILE A 11 13.85 43.01 -10.15
N ARG A 12 13.90 43.51 -8.91
CA ARG A 12 14.70 42.92 -7.85
C ARG A 12 14.00 41.61 -7.50
N VAL A 13 14.42 40.52 -8.15
CA VAL A 13 14.07 39.16 -7.76
C VAL A 13 14.53 39.02 -6.32
N ARG A 14 13.62 39.24 -5.37
CA ARG A 14 13.83 38.85 -3.98
C ARG A 14 14.09 37.36 -4.06
N ARG A 15 15.36 36.94 -3.94
CA ARG A 15 15.71 35.55 -3.66
C ARG A 15 14.92 35.19 -2.42
N GLY A 16 13.78 34.52 -2.62
CA GLY A 16 12.94 34.07 -1.51
C GLY A 16 13.87 33.29 -0.60
N ARG A 17 14.00 33.73 0.67
CA ARG A 17 14.68 32.94 1.68
C ARG A 17 14.14 31.51 1.53
N PRO A 18 15.00 30.48 1.39
CA PRO A 18 14.51 29.12 1.31
C PRO A 18 13.61 28.90 2.51
N ARG A 19 12.32 28.60 2.27
CA ARG A 19 11.41 28.25 3.36
C ARG A 19 12.12 27.12 4.12
N PRO A 20 12.30 27.22 5.45
CA PRO A 20 12.92 26.14 6.19
C PRO A 20 12.11 24.89 5.87
N ARG A 21 12.80 23.88 5.34
CA ARG A 21 12.21 22.58 5.01
C ARG A 21 11.68 22.07 6.35
N GLY A 22 10.37 22.24 6.55
CA GLY A 22 9.70 21.82 7.77
C GLY A 22 10.06 20.36 8.04
N PRO A 23 10.13 19.94 9.31
CA PRO A 23 10.56 18.60 9.66
C PRO A 23 9.73 17.62 8.83
N GLN A 24 10.40 16.92 7.90
CA GLN A 24 9.77 15.85 7.15
C GLN A 24 9.14 14.95 8.20
N ALA A 25 7.83 14.75 8.12
CA ALA A 25 7.07 13.94 9.05
C ALA A 25 7.39 12.44 8.86
N GLY A 26 8.67 12.08 8.92
CA GLY A 26 9.16 10.76 9.24
C GLY A 26 9.33 10.68 10.75
N ARG A 27 8.22 10.59 11.48
CA ARG A 27 8.28 10.19 12.90
C ARG A 27 7.31 9.05 13.14
N ALA A 28 7.77 7.86 12.76
CA ALA A 28 7.43 6.65 13.51
C ALA A 28 7.57 7.01 15.00
N GLY A 29 6.48 6.80 15.75
CA GLY A 29 6.21 7.49 17.00
C GLY A 29 7.38 7.52 17.98
N ARG A 30 7.80 8.72 18.38
CA ARG A 30 8.49 8.88 19.65
C ARG A 30 7.44 8.61 20.74
N VAL A 31 7.34 7.36 21.15
CA VAL A 31 6.61 6.94 22.36
C VAL A 31 7.27 7.63 23.53
N GLY A 32 6.81 8.85 23.85
CA GLY A 32 7.23 9.56 25.06
C GLY A 32 6.91 8.68 26.26
N GLN A 33 7.87 8.49 27.15
CA GLN A 33 7.61 7.85 28.42
C GLN A 33 7.08 8.93 29.37
N VAL A 34 6.08 8.59 30.18
CA VAL A 34 5.51 9.47 31.19
C VAL A 34 5.58 8.73 32.52
N VAL A 35 6.12 9.36 33.57
CA VAL A 35 6.13 8.75 34.90
C VAL A 35 4.75 8.94 35.52
N LYS A 36 4.10 7.85 35.92
CA LYS A 36 2.82 7.87 36.66
C LYS A 36 2.97 6.99 37.90
N ARG A 37 2.73 7.54 39.10
CA ARG A 37 2.90 6.84 40.39
C ARG A 37 4.28 6.18 40.56
N GLY A 38 5.35 6.90 40.22
CA GLY A 38 6.73 6.39 40.34
C GLY A 38 7.14 5.33 39.31
N ARG A 39 6.27 4.95 38.36
CA ARG A 39 6.58 3.99 37.29
C ARG A 39 6.65 4.68 35.93
N LEU A 40 7.66 4.32 35.14
CA LEU A 40 7.74 4.69 33.72
C LEU A 40 6.60 4.01 32.95
N VAL A 41 5.68 4.80 32.41
CA VAL A 41 4.58 4.33 31.57
C VAL A 41 4.83 4.79 30.14
N ARG A 42 4.82 3.83 29.21
CA ARG A 42 4.88 4.14 27.78
C ARG A 42 3.59 4.86 27.39
N LYS A 43 3.69 6.06 26.82
CA LYS A 43 2.53 6.80 26.28
C LYS A 43 2.01 6.03 25.07
N VAL A 44 1.05 5.14 25.27
CA VAL A 44 0.40 4.43 24.17
C VAL A 44 -0.41 5.48 23.43
N ALA A 45 0.05 5.86 22.23
CA ALA A 45 -0.77 6.65 21.33
C ALA A 45 -2.04 5.83 21.05
N HIS A 46 -3.19 6.34 21.48
CA HIS A 46 -4.48 5.76 21.16
C HIS A 46 -4.65 5.85 19.64
N ARG A 47 -4.34 4.76 18.92
CA ARG A 47 -4.65 4.64 17.50
C ARG A 47 -6.10 4.26 17.37
N VAL A 48 -6.85 5.05 16.61
CA VAL A 48 -8.25 4.76 16.32
C VAL A 48 -8.32 3.65 15.27
N PRO A 49 -9.43 2.89 15.19
CA PRO A 49 -9.63 1.87 14.16
C PRO A 49 -9.33 2.35 12.73
N HIS A 50 -9.51 3.66 12.47
CA HIS A 50 -9.17 4.30 11.20
C HIS A 50 -7.69 4.16 10.82
N ASP A 51 -6.78 4.29 11.78
CA ASP A 51 -5.34 4.27 11.55
C ASP A 51 -4.86 2.90 11.05
N TYR A 52 -5.63 1.86 11.35
CA TYR A 52 -5.31 0.49 10.97
C TYR A 52 -5.77 0.14 9.56
N ARG A 53 -6.60 0.94 8.87
CA ARG A 53 -7.17 0.55 7.57
C ARG A 53 -6.10 0.23 6.51
N ARG A 54 -5.04 1.04 6.45
CA ARG A 54 -3.92 0.83 5.52
C ARG A 54 -3.07 -0.39 5.88
N SER A 55 -2.84 -0.60 7.18
CA SER A 55 -2.06 -1.74 7.67
C SER A 55 -2.85 -3.04 7.56
N ALA A 56 -4.15 -3.02 7.85
CA ALA A 56 -5.05 -4.16 7.73
C ALA A 56 -5.17 -4.62 6.28
N ALA A 57 -5.40 -3.68 5.34
CA ALA A 57 -5.46 -3.99 3.92
C ALA A 57 -4.20 -4.72 3.46
N ARG A 58 -3.01 -4.19 3.79
CA ARG A 58 -1.74 -4.77 3.35
C ARG A 58 -1.39 -6.08 4.05
N ASN A 59 -1.52 -6.13 5.38
CA ASN A 59 -1.07 -7.29 6.15
C ASN A 59 -1.92 -8.52 5.86
N LEU A 60 -3.25 -8.37 5.85
CA LEU A 60 -4.16 -9.48 5.56
C LEU A 60 -3.98 -9.96 4.11
N SER A 61 -3.79 -9.04 3.19
CA SER A 61 -3.49 -9.35 1.79
C SER A 61 -2.22 -10.17 1.61
N ARG A 62 -1.14 -9.82 2.33
CA ARG A 62 0.14 -10.54 2.26
C ARG A 62 0.08 -11.90 2.94
N ALA A 63 -0.74 -12.02 3.98
CA ALA A 63 -1.06 -13.30 4.62
C ALA A 63 -1.89 -14.22 3.71
N GLY A 64 -2.26 -13.78 2.49
CA GLY A 64 -3.01 -14.58 1.52
C GLY A 64 -4.52 -14.65 1.82
N VAL A 65 -5.03 -13.78 2.69
CA VAL A 65 -6.47 -13.77 3.00
C VAL A 65 -7.26 -13.27 1.78
N PRO A 66 -8.35 -13.96 1.36
CA PRO A 66 -9.16 -13.53 0.24
C PRO A 66 -9.78 -12.15 0.45
N GLU A 67 -9.87 -11.35 -0.61
CA GLU A 67 -10.39 -9.98 -0.58
C GLU A 67 -11.76 -9.87 0.13
N GLY A 68 -12.71 -10.74 -0.23
CA GLY A 68 -14.05 -10.73 0.37
C GLY A 68 -14.04 -10.99 1.89
N VAL A 69 -13.09 -11.79 2.39
CA VAL A 69 -12.92 -12.04 3.83
C VAL A 69 -12.33 -10.81 4.50
N ILE A 70 -11.33 -10.17 3.88
CA ILE A 70 -10.73 -8.92 4.38
C ILE A 70 -11.79 -7.83 4.50
N MET A 71 -12.63 -7.67 3.48
CA MET A 71 -13.71 -6.68 3.47
C MET A 71 -14.70 -6.91 4.61
N LYS A 72 -15.12 -8.16 4.86
CA LYS A 72 -16.00 -8.52 5.98
C LYS A 72 -15.34 -8.24 7.34
N LEU A 73 -14.07 -8.63 7.52
CA LEU A 73 -13.32 -8.40 8.75
C LEU A 73 -13.13 -6.91 9.07
N CYS A 74 -12.89 -6.09 8.04
CA CYS A 74 -12.64 -4.66 8.21
C CYS A 74 -13.90 -3.79 8.15
N GLY A 75 -15.08 -4.39 7.89
CA GLY A 75 -16.33 -3.67 7.71
C GLY A 75 -16.38 -2.78 6.46
N TRP A 76 -15.67 -3.15 5.39
CA TRP A 76 -15.66 -2.41 4.14
C TRP A 76 -16.77 -2.88 3.22
N LYS A 77 -17.68 -1.96 2.89
CA LYS A 77 -18.88 -2.25 2.08
C LYS A 77 -18.58 -2.33 0.59
N THR A 78 -17.56 -1.63 0.10
CA THR A 78 -17.26 -1.54 -1.33
C THR A 78 -15.80 -1.86 -1.62
N ARG A 79 -15.56 -2.43 -2.81
CA ARG A 79 -14.23 -2.73 -3.33
C ARG A 79 -13.36 -1.48 -3.45
N THR A 80 -13.96 -0.36 -3.82
CA THR A 80 -13.28 0.95 -3.88
C THR A 80 -12.66 1.37 -2.55
N VAL A 81 -13.22 0.96 -1.40
CA VAL A 81 -12.60 1.22 -0.10
C VAL A 81 -11.34 0.39 0.08
N PHE A 82 -11.38 -0.88 -0.32
CA PHE A 82 -10.23 -1.78 -0.30
C PHE A 82 -9.09 -1.24 -1.17
N ASP A 83 -9.39 -0.85 -2.42
CA ASP A 83 -8.40 -0.36 -3.37
C ASP A 83 -7.68 0.90 -2.89
N ARG A 84 -8.40 1.84 -2.26
CA ARG A 84 -7.80 3.06 -1.67
C ARG A 84 -6.75 2.76 -0.61
N TYR A 85 -6.94 1.70 0.17
CA TYR A 85 -6.05 1.36 1.27
C TYR A 85 -5.00 0.32 0.89
N ARG A 86 -5.29 -0.56 -0.08
CA ARG A 86 -4.32 -1.51 -0.66
C ARG A 86 -3.47 -0.84 -1.74
N ILE A 87 -2.60 0.07 -1.31
CA ILE A 87 -1.54 0.58 -2.19
C ILE A 87 -0.47 -0.50 -2.33
N VAL A 88 -0.39 -1.06 -3.54
CA VAL A 88 0.59 -2.07 -3.94
C VAL A 88 1.96 -1.40 -4.08
N ALA A 89 2.98 -1.95 -3.42
CA ALA A 89 4.37 -1.52 -3.58
C ALA A 89 5.12 -2.47 -4.51
N GLU A 90 6.23 -2.02 -5.10
CA GLU A 90 7.07 -2.81 -6.01
C GLU A 90 7.52 -4.15 -5.39
N ARG A 91 7.86 -4.14 -4.09
CA ARG A 91 8.16 -5.35 -3.32
C ARG A 91 7.03 -6.38 -3.31
N ASP A 92 5.76 -5.96 -3.34
CA ASP A 92 4.61 -6.86 -3.37
C ASP A 92 4.50 -7.57 -4.72
N LEU A 93 4.90 -6.89 -5.81
CA LEU A 93 4.97 -7.47 -7.15
C LEU A 93 6.10 -8.50 -7.23
N ALA A 94 7.29 -8.16 -6.74
CA ALA A 94 8.44 -9.07 -6.69
C ALA A 94 8.12 -10.33 -5.85
N GLU A 95 7.49 -10.16 -4.68
CA GLU A 95 7.07 -11.28 -3.83
C GLU A 95 5.99 -12.14 -4.53
N GLY A 96 5.07 -11.52 -5.27
CA GLY A 96 4.08 -12.22 -6.07
C GLY A 96 4.71 -13.09 -7.17
N LEU A 97 5.68 -12.53 -7.90
CA LEU A 97 6.43 -13.25 -8.93
C LEU A 97 7.26 -14.39 -8.34
N ALA A 98 7.91 -14.16 -7.20
CA ALA A 98 8.68 -15.20 -6.52
C ALA A 98 7.78 -16.35 -6.04
N LYS A 99 6.60 -16.05 -5.50
CA LYS A 99 5.61 -17.07 -5.12
C LYS A 99 5.10 -17.86 -6.33
N LEU A 100 4.88 -17.21 -7.46
CA LEU A 100 4.49 -17.88 -8.70
C LEU A 100 5.60 -18.81 -9.22
N ALA A 101 6.85 -18.36 -9.20
CA ALA A 101 8.00 -19.16 -9.65
C ALA A 101 8.27 -20.36 -8.73
N ALA A 102 8.00 -20.23 -7.42
CA ALA A 102 8.15 -21.31 -6.45
C ALA A 102 6.93 -22.25 -6.37
N ALA A 103 5.79 -21.85 -6.94
CA ALA A 103 4.61 -22.71 -6.98
C ALA A 103 4.93 -23.93 -7.86
N PRO A 104 4.77 -25.16 -7.35
CA PRO A 104 4.86 -26.34 -8.19
C PRO A 104 3.83 -26.23 -9.31
N PRO A 105 4.07 -26.82 -10.51
CA PRO A 105 3.07 -26.83 -11.57
C PRO A 105 1.83 -27.54 -11.03
N GLU A 106 0.86 -26.75 -10.58
CA GLU A 106 -0.46 -27.21 -10.24
C GLU A 106 -1.02 -27.88 -11.48
N ASN A 107 -1.36 -29.15 -11.30
CA ASN A 107 -1.78 -30.08 -12.32
C ASN A 107 -2.88 -29.47 -13.19
N THR A 108 -2.47 -28.86 -14.31
CA THR A 108 -3.33 -28.29 -15.34
C THR A 108 -4.36 -29.35 -15.69
N HIS A 109 -5.58 -29.12 -15.23
CA HIS A 109 -6.56 -30.17 -15.09
C HIS A 109 -6.85 -30.89 -16.43
N ARG A 110 -6.64 -32.20 -16.43
CA ARG A 110 -7.59 -33.20 -16.99
C ARG A 110 -7.73 -33.29 -18.54
N THR A 111 -6.70 -32.97 -19.33
CA THR A 111 -6.73 -33.26 -20.79
C THR A 111 -6.54 -34.74 -21.15
N ARG A 112 -6.15 -35.61 -20.21
CA ARG A 112 -5.90 -37.04 -20.48
C ARG A 112 -7.13 -37.95 -20.40
N THR A 113 -8.26 -37.51 -19.85
CA THR A 113 -9.43 -38.38 -19.70
C THR A 113 -10.19 -38.57 -21.02
N ILE A 114 -10.13 -37.61 -21.95
CA ILE A 114 -10.85 -37.70 -23.23
C ILE A 114 -10.09 -38.60 -24.23
N ALA A 115 -8.76 -38.67 -24.16
CA ALA A 115 -7.94 -39.49 -25.07
C ALA A 115 -8.13 -41.01 -24.86
N ALA A 116 -8.39 -41.46 -23.62
CA ALA A 116 -8.53 -42.89 -23.31
C ALA A 116 -9.88 -43.49 -23.77
N ILE A 117 -10.90 -42.67 -24.01
CA ILE A 117 -12.23 -43.14 -24.42
C ILE A 117 -12.25 -43.44 -25.92
N GLY A 118 -11.53 -42.66 -26.74
CA GLY A 118 -11.45 -42.85 -28.19
C GLY A 118 -10.65 -44.10 -28.64
N GLU A 119 -9.72 -44.58 -27.82
CA GLU A 119 -8.84 -45.71 -28.18
C GLU A 119 -9.46 -47.09 -27.89
N SER A 120 -10.61 -47.12 -27.20
CA SER A 120 -11.41 -48.35 -26.99
C SER A 120 -12.44 -48.58 -28.10
N ALA A 121 -12.91 -47.52 -28.77
CA ALA A 121 -13.89 -47.60 -29.85
C ALA A 121 -13.29 -48.05 -31.19
N ALA A 122 -11.96 -47.96 -31.37
CA ALA A 122 -11.26 -48.37 -32.59
C ALA A 122 -10.81 -49.85 -32.58
N ARG A 123 -11.13 -50.61 -31.52
CA ARG A 123 -10.80 -52.03 -31.36
C ARG A 123 -12.03 -52.96 -31.29
N SER A 124 -13.20 -52.48 -31.69
CA SER A 124 -14.44 -53.26 -31.80
C SER A 124 -14.90 -53.35 -33.25
#